data_AF-A0A067E397-F1
#
_entry.id   AF-A0A067E397-F1
#
_cell.length_a   1.000
_cell.length_b   1.000
_cell.length_c   1.000
_cell.angle_alpha   90.00
_cell.angle_beta   90.00
_cell.angle_gamma   90.00
#
_symmetry.space_group_name_H-M   'P 1'
#
loop_
_entity.id
_entity.type
_entity.pdbx_description
1 polymer ?
#
loop_
_entity_poly.entity_id
_entity_poly.type
_entity_poly.pdbx_seq_one_letter_code
_entity_poly.pdbx_strand_id
1 'polypeptide(L)'
;MIEMLVKCGYKKGTTLFGYGYDFRQSNRIDKLMEGLKVKLETAYKASGNRKVTLITHSMGGLLVMCFMSLHKDVFSKFVNKWITIASPFQGAPGCINDSLLTGLQFVEGIASFFFVSRWTMHQLLVECPSIYEMLANPDFKWKKQPQIKVWRKQSNDGESSAKLETYGPVESISLFKEALRNNELDYNGNSIALPFNFAILDWAAGTRQIINNAQLPNGVSYYNIYGTSYDTPFDVSYGSETSPIEDLSEICHTMPKYSFVDGDGTVPAESAKADGFPAVERVGVPAEHRELLRDKTVFELIKKWLGVDQKMSKHSKSSRVADAPPNHHACV
;
A
#
# COMPACT_ATOMS: atom_id res chain seq x y z
N MET A 1 10.18 0.77 13.45
CA MET A 1 11.21 0.63 12.39
C MET A 1 12.36 1.65 12.48
N ILE A 2 12.08 2.97 12.47
CA ILE A 2 13.15 4.01 12.47
C ILE A 2 14.12 3.84 13.65
N GLU A 3 13.61 3.62 14.85
CA GLU A 3 14.45 3.40 16.04
C GLU A 3 15.35 2.17 15.91
N MET A 4 14.84 1.09 15.31
CA MET A 4 15.62 -0.11 15.03
C MET A 4 16.78 0.23 14.08
N LEU A 5 16.53 0.96 12.99
CA LEU A 5 17.59 1.37 12.06
C LEU A 5 18.64 2.28 12.73
N VAL A 6 18.21 3.19 13.61
CA VAL A 6 19.14 4.04 14.37
C VAL A 6 20.03 3.19 15.30
N LYS A 7 19.45 2.20 16.00
CA LYS A 7 20.22 1.24 16.82
C LYS A 7 21.21 0.41 15.98
N CYS A 8 20.89 0.16 14.71
CA CYS A 8 21.79 -0.46 13.74
C CYS A 8 22.89 0.47 13.19
N GLY A 9 23.00 1.70 13.68
CA GLY A 9 24.04 2.66 13.32
C GLY A 9 23.67 3.63 12.19
N TYR A 10 22.42 3.62 11.71
CA TYR A 10 21.95 4.62 10.75
C TYR A 10 21.73 5.99 11.43
N LYS A 11 22.04 7.07 10.72
CA LYS A 11 21.93 8.45 11.22
C LYS A 11 20.87 9.21 10.43
N LYS A 12 19.85 9.72 11.12
CA LYS A 12 18.79 10.55 10.53
C LYS A 12 19.42 11.74 9.80
N GLY A 13 19.00 11.99 8.55
CA GLY A 13 19.50 13.10 7.73
C GLY A 13 20.88 12.87 7.11
N THR A 14 21.59 11.79 7.43
CA THR A 14 22.90 11.46 6.85
C THR A 14 22.89 10.14 6.09
N THR A 15 22.39 9.07 6.70
CA THR A 15 22.30 7.73 6.09
C THR A 15 20.89 7.15 6.19
N LEU A 16 19.97 7.83 6.89
CA LEU A 16 18.56 7.48 7.00
C LEU A 16 17.71 8.69 6.62
N PHE A 17 16.87 8.51 5.61
CA PHE A 17 16.07 9.56 5.02
C PHE A 17 14.61 9.13 4.95
N GLY A 18 13.69 10.04 5.27
CA GLY A 18 12.26 9.90 4.99
C GLY A 18 11.87 10.72 3.76
N TYR A 19 10.89 10.20 3.01
CA TYR A 19 10.21 10.93 1.94
C TYR A 19 8.70 10.82 2.17
N GLY A 20 8.13 11.86 2.77
CA GLY A 20 6.68 12.00 2.92
C GLY A 20 6.09 12.69 1.69
N TYR A 21 4.83 12.38 1.39
CA TYR A 21 4.12 12.92 0.25
C TYR A 21 2.62 13.04 0.52
N ASP A 22 1.91 13.78 -0.34
CA ASP A 22 0.46 13.88 -0.29
C ASP A 22 -0.17 12.60 -0.84
N PHE A 23 -0.63 11.73 0.07
CA PHE A 23 -1.22 10.44 -0.28
C PHE A 23 -2.53 10.55 -1.04
N ARG A 24 -3.16 11.74 -1.11
CA ARG A 24 -4.42 11.95 -1.83
C ARG A 24 -4.18 12.02 -3.33
N GLN A 25 -2.99 12.44 -3.75
CA GLN A 25 -2.63 12.68 -5.13
C GLN A 25 -2.20 11.38 -5.84
N SER A 26 -2.18 11.43 -7.18
CA SER A 26 -1.72 10.32 -8.01
C SER A 26 -0.28 9.90 -7.67
N ASN A 27 -0.01 8.60 -7.70
CA ASN A 27 1.31 8.00 -7.50
C ASN A 27 2.34 8.42 -8.54
N ARG A 28 1.93 9.08 -9.63
CA ARG A 28 2.81 9.58 -10.71
C ARG A 28 2.70 11.08 -10.96
N ILE A 29 2.15 11.87 -10.03
CA ILE A 29 2.09 13.32 -10.20
C ILE A 29 3.51 13.93 -10.23
N ASP A 30 3.76 14.89 -11.13
CA ASP A 30 5.10 15.43 -11.38
C ASP A 30 5.81 15.92 -10.11
N LYS A 31 5.09 16.62 -9.23
CA LYS A 31 5.62 17.11 -7.95
C LYS A 31 6.19 15.97 -7.10
N LEU A 32 5.54 14.81 -7.11
CA LEU A 32 5.95 13.63 -6.36
C LEU A 32 7.17 12.97 -6.99
N MET A 33 7.18 12.86 -8.32
CA MET A 33 8.27 12.24 -9.07
C MET A 33 9.56 13.07 -8.98
N GLU A 34 9.49 14.37 -9.24
CA GLU A 34 10.66 15.26 -9.13
C GLU A 34 11.15 15.36 -7.67
N GLY A 35 10.24 15.40 -6.70
CA GLY A 35 10.61 15.36 -5.29
C GLY A 35 11.36 14.09 -4.90
N LEU A 36 10.94 12.92 -5.40
CA LEU A 36 11.63 11.65 -5.13
C LEU A 36 13.00 11.61 -5.79
N LYS A 37 13.12 12.10 -7.03
CA LYS A 37 14.41 12.23 -7.74
C LYS A 37 15.40 13.09 -6.96
N VAL A 38 15.00 14.28 -6.52
CA VAL A 38 15.84 15.17 -5.69
C VAL A 38 16.24 14.48 -4.38
N LYS A 39 15.29 13.75 -3.76
CA LYS A 39 15.56 13.03 -2.51
C LYS A 39 16.58 11.91 -2.69
N LEU A 40 16.46 11.12 -3.75
CA LEU A 40 17.40 10.05 -4.08
C LEU A 40 18.80 10.59 -4.36
N GLU A 41 18.90 11.68 -5.13
CA GLU A 41 20.19 12.33 -5.41
C GLU A 41 20.83 12.87 -4.11
N THR A 42 20.04 13.51 -3.26
CA THR A 42 20.50 14.02 -1.96
C THR A 42 21.02 12.87 -1.09
N ALA A 43 20.27 11.78 -0.98
CA ALA A 43 20.65 10.62 -0.18
C ALA A 43 21.90 9.92 -0.74
N TYR A 44 22.03 9.85 -2.07
CA TYR A 44 23.20 9.30 -2.76
C TYR A 44 24.47 10.11 -2.45
N LYS A 45 24.42 11.44 -2.59
CA LYS A 45 25.54 12.34 -2.29
C LYS A 45 25.92 12.27 -0.80
N ALA A 46 24.94 12.39 0.09
CA ALA A 46 25.15 12.31 1.54
C ALA A 46 25.71 10.95 2.00
N SER A 47 25.44 9.89 1.24
CA SER A 47 25.95 8.53 1.50
C SER A 47 27.35 8.27 0.91
N GLY A 48 28.05 9.30 0.42
CA GLY A 48 29.37 9.19 -0.19
C GLY A 48 29.32 8.60 -1.60
N ASN A 49 28.33 9.02 -2.40
CA ASN A 49 28.10 8.54 -3.77
C ASN A 49 27.84 7.02 -3.85
N ARG A 50 27.21 6.46 -2.82
CA ARG A 50 26.77 5.07 -2.80
C ARG A 50 25.28 5.00 -3.09
N LYS A 51 24.89 4.02 -3.93
CA LYS A 51 23.49 3.71 -4.18
C LYS A 51 22.76 3.38 -2.87
N VAL A 52 21.49 3.78 -2.80
CA VAL A 52 20.65 3.67 -1.61
C VAL A 52 19.75 2.44 -1.67
N THR A 53 19.40 1.92 -0.49
CA THR A 53 18.29 0.97 -0.34
C THR A 53 17.01 1.75 -0.13
N LEU A 54 15.99 1.47 -0.93
CA LEU A 54 14.66 2.02 -0.78
C LEU A 54 13.77 1.04 0.00
N ILE A 55 13.06 1.52 1.03
CA ILE A 55 12.08 0.74 1.78
C ILE A 55 10.74 1.45 1.65
N THR A 56 9.73 0.75 1.15
CA THR A 56 8.38 1.29 0.94
C THR A 56 7.34 0.46 1.66
N HIS A 57 6.28 1.12 2.10
CA HIS A 57 5.12 0.48 2.72
C HIS A 57 3.86 0.81 1.93
N SER A 58 2.95 -0.16 1.82
CA SER A 58 1.62 0.02 1.24
C SER A 58 1.70 0.67 -0.15
N MET A 59 0.90 1.69 -0.41
CA MET A 59 0.86 2.47 -1.65
C MET A 59 2.22 3.05 -2.07
N GLY A 60 3.16 3.25 -1.15
CA GLY A 60 4.52 3.68 -1.49
C GLY A 60 5.23 2.73 -2.47
N GLY A 61 4.84 1.45 -2.52
CA GLY A 61 5.33 0.53 -3.53
C GLY A 61 4.83 0.86 -4.95
N LEU A 62 3.57 1.27 -5.08
CA LEU A 62 2.98 1.68 -6.37
C LEU A 62 3.62 2.96 -6.90
N LEU A 63 3.86 3.93 -6.00
CA LEU A 63 4.63 5.14 -6.29
C LEU A 63 6.00 4.79 -6.88
N VAL A 64 6.73 3.87 -6.25
CA VAL A 64 8.05 3.47 -6.73
C VAL A 64 7.97 2.74 -8.07
N MET A 65 6.94 1.93 -8.33
CA MET A 65 6.73 1.35 -9.65
C MET A 65 6.51 2.42 -10.72
N CYS A 66 5.70 3.44 -10.43
CA CYS A 66 5.51 4.58 -11.32
C CYS A 66 6.84 5.30 -11.59
N PHE A 67 7.56 5.65 -10.52
CA PHE A 67 8.85 6.32 -10.63
C PHE A 67 9.88 5.50 -11.40
N MET A 68 9.96 4.20 -11.16
CA MET A 68 10.88 3.30 -11.84
C MET A 68 10.56 3.15 -13.34
N SER A 69 9.28 3.16 -13.69
CA SER A 69 8.81 3.09 -15.08
C SER A 69 9.09 4.41 -15.83
N LEU A 70 8.84 5.55 -15.19
CA LEU A 70 8.99 6.89 -15.79
C LEU A 70 10.43 7.44 -15.76
N HIS A 71 11.23 7.06 -14.75
CA HIS A 71 12.57 7.58 -14.50
C HIS A 71 13.57 6.44 -14.27
N LYS A 72 13.56 5.45 -15.18
CA LYS A 72 14.34 4.21 -15.09
C LYS A 72 15.84 4.44 -14.91
N ASP A 73 16.40 5.40 -15.63
CA ASP A 73 17.79 5.82 -15.59
C ASP A 73 18.16 6.41 -14.22
N VAL A 74 17.32 7.29 -13.68
CA VAL A 74 17.48 7.87 -12.34
C VAL A 74 17.41 6.78 -11.26
N PHE A 75 16.41 5.90 -11.33
CA PHE A 75 16.25 4.80 -10.39
C PHE A 75 17.48 3.87 -10.43
N SER A 76 17.91 3.47 -11.62
CA SER A 76 19.10 2.62 -11.82
C SER A 76 20.39 3.28 -11.31
N LYS A 77 20.51 4.60 -11.46
CA LYS A 77 21.67 5.36 -11.00
C LYS A 77 21.76 5.39 -9.47
N PHE A 78 20.65 5.61 -8.78
CA PHE A 78 20.66 5.89 -7.34
C PHE A 78 20.27 4.72 -6.45
N VAL A 79 19.53 3.72 -6.93
CA VAL A 79 18.99 2.63 -6.10
C VAL A 79 19.74 1.32 -6.38
N ASN A 80 20.12 0.58 -5.32
CA ASN A 80 20.69 -0.78 -5.45
C ASN A 80 19.78 -1.88 -4.89
N LYS A 81 18.89 -1.54 -3.96
CA LYS A 81 17.98 -2.47 -3.32
C LYS A 81 16.62 -1.80 -3.14
N TRP A 82 15.56 -2.55 -3.33
CA TRP A 82 14.21 -2.12 -3.02
C TRP A 82 13.51 -3.19 -2.18
N ILE A 83 13.00 -2.78 -1.02
CA ILE A 83 12.27 -3.62 -0.08
C ILE A 83 10.85 -3.08 0.04
N THR A 84 9.86 -3.88 -0.30
CA THR A 84 8.43 -3.54 -0.15
C THR A 84 7.84 -4.22 1.06
N ILE A 85 6.88 -3.55 1.68
CA ILE A 85 6.12 -4.06 2.82
C ILE A 85 4.64 -3.81 2.54
N ALA A 86 3.86 -4.87 2.39
CA ALA A 86 2.40 -4.82 2.24
C ALA A 86 1.90 -3.95 1.06
N SER A 87 2.62 -3.89 -0.06
CA SER A 87 2.23 -3.06 -1.19
C SER A 87 1.08 -3.70 -2.00
N PRO A 88 -0.02 -2.99 -2.28
CA PRO A 88 -1.17 -3.54 -3.00
C PRO A 88 -0.94 -3.55 -4.52
N PHE A 89 -0.01 -4.37 -5.01
CA PHE A 89 0.41 -4.36 -6.42
C PHE A 89 -0.75 -4.52 -7.41
N GLN A 90 -1.74 -5.35 -7.06
CA GLN A 90 -2.93 -5.60 -7.87
C GLN A 90 -4.18 -4.89 -7.34
N GLY A 91 -4.02 -4.04 -6.34
CA GLY A 91 -5.12 -3.34 -5.67
C GLY A 91 -5.57 -3.99 -4.36
N ALA A 92 -6.49 -3.33 -3.67
CA ALA A 92 -7.07 -3.76 -2.38
C ALA A 92 -8.61 -3.70 -2.48
N PRO A 93 -9.24 -4.63 -3.23
CA PRO A 93 -10.61 -4.50 -3.72
C PRO A 93 -11.64 -4.17 -2.63
N GLY A 94 -11.69 -4.94 -1.55
CA GLY A 94 -12.71 -4.75 -0.52
C GLY A 94 -12.64 -3.37 0.12
N CYS A 95 -11.45 -2.97 0.57
CA CYS A 95 -11.24 -1.66 1.19
C CYS A 95 -11.48 -0.49 0.22
N ILE A 96 -11.06 -0.62 -1.04
CA ILE A 96 -11.15 0.48 -2.01
C ILE A 96 -12.56 0.64 -2.56
N ASN A 97 -13.25 -0.47 -2.89
CA ASN A 97 -14.65 -0.42 -3.30
C ASN A 97 -15.53 0.18 -2.19
N ASP A 98 -15.26 -0.18 -0.94
CA ASP A 98 -15.97 0.40 0.20
C ASP A 98 -15.66 1.90 0.38
N SER A 99 -14.38 2.27 0.29
CA SER A 99 -13.94 3.67 0.40
C SER A 99 -14.64 4.58 -0.60
N LEU A 100 -14.85 4.11 -1.83
CA LEU A 100 -15.52 4.87 -2.89
C LEU A 100 -17.05 4.90 -2.76
N LEU A 101 -17.67 3.90 -2.13
CA LEU A 101 -19.13 3.83 -2.04
C LEU A 101 -19.66 4.43 -0.75
N THR A 102 -19.09 4.06 0.39
CA THR A 102 -19.64 4.44 1.70
C THR A 102 -18.60 5.05 2.63
N GLY A 103 -17.33 5.10 2.18
CA GLY A 103 -16.17 5.46 2.98
C GLY A 103 -15.60 4.27 3.73
N LEU A 104 -14.43 4.40 4.34
CA LEU A 104 -13.83 3.34 5.16
C LEU A 104 -13.57 3.84 6.57
N GLN A 105 -14.13 3.15 7.56
CA GLN A 105 -13.74 3.34 8.95
C GLN A 105 -12.70 2.26 9.24
N PHE A 106 -11.42 2.61 9.21
CA PHE A 106 -10.35 1.69 9.61
C PHE A 106 -10.61 1.30 11.07
N VAL A 107 -11.16 0.10 11.28
CA VAL A 107 -11.58 -0.43 12.59
C VAL A 107 -10.40 -0.47 13.55
N GLU A 108 -9.17 -0.59 13.04
CA GLU A 108 -7.95 -0.28 13.78
C GLU A 108 -7.05 0.68 13.00
N GLY A 109 -6.87 1.91 13.52
CA GLY A 109 -5.79 2.81 13.10
C GLY A 109 -6.19 4.18 12.53
N ILE A 110 -7.47 4.50 12.37
CA ILE A 110 -7.94 5.90 12.28
C ILE A 110 -9.08 6.15 13.26
N ALA A 111 -10.00 5.21 13.44
CA ALA A 111 -11.08 5.33 14.42
C ALA A 111 -10.57 5.51 15.86
N SER A 112 -9.36 5.02 16.19
CA SER A 112 -8.76 5.20 17.51
C SER A 112 -7.97 6.52 17.70
N PHE A 113 -7.75 7.31 16.65
CA PHE A 113 -6.97 8.56 16.71
C PHE A 113 -7.68 9.80 16.16
N PHE A 114 -8.67 9.63 15.29
CA PHE A 114 -9.46 10.71 14.70
C PHE A 114 -10.93 10.29 14.71
N PHE A 115 -11.74 11.02 15.47
CA PHE A 115 -13.21 10.91 15.54
C PHE A 115 -13.88 11.34 14.21
N VAL A 116 -13.38 10.87 13.06
CA VAL A 116 -13.88 11.21 11.73
C VAL A 116 -14.92 10.17 11.35
N SER A 117 -16.13 10.64 11.03
CA SER A 117 -17.21 9.76 10.60
C SER A 117 -16.85 9.06 9.28
N ARG A 118 -17.41 7.87 9.06
CA ARG A 118 -17.25 7.11 7.82
C ARG A 118 -17.62 7.94 6.58
N TRP A 119 -18.70 8.72 6.68
CA TRP A 119 -19.16 9.60 5.61
C TRP A 119 -18.21 10.77 5.34
N THR A 120 -17.64 11.38 6.38
CA THR A 120 -16.61 12.41 6.21
C THR A 120 -15.36 11.84 5.52
N MET A 121 -15.00 10.59 5.83
CA MET A 121 -13.91 9.91 5.12
C MET A 121 -14.27 9.65 3.65
N HIS A 122 -15.49 9.21 3.36
CA HIS A 122 -15.98 9.07 1.98
C HIS A 122 -15.79 10.37 1.17
N GLN A 123 -16.27 11.50 1.72
CA GLN A 123 -16.19 12.82 1.07
C GLN A 123 -14.75 13.27 0.80
N LEU A 124 -13.79 12.84 1.62
CA LEU A 124 -12.36 13.06 1.37
C LEU A 124 -11.82 12.14 0.25
N LEU A 125 -12.15 10.86 0.31
CA LEU A 125 -11.51 9.82 -0.50
C LEU A 125 -12.05 9.73 -1.93
N VAL A 126 -13.31 10.10 -2.16
CA VAL A 126 -13.97 9.99 -3.48
C VAL A 126 -13.32 10.84 -4.58
N GLU A 127 -12.59 11.90 -4.20
CA GLU A 127 -11.81 12.77 -5.11
C GLU A 127 -10.29 12.56 -5.00
N CYS A 128 -9.83 11.48 -4.36
CA CYS A 128 -8.41 11.17 -4.25
C CYS A 128 -7.94 10.25 -5.39
N PRO A 129 -7.12 10.69 -6.36
CA PRO A 129 -6.58 9.80 -7.40
C PRO A 129 -5.91 8.53 -6.91
N SER A 130 -5.24 8.58 -5.75
CA SER A 130 -4.62 7.42 -5.15
C SER A 130 -5.58 6.26 -4.85
N ILE A 131 -6.84 6.56 -4.51
CA ILE A 131 -7.87 5.56 -4.21
C ILE A 131 -8.24 4.80 -5.49
N TYR A 132 -8.43 5.52 -6.59
CA TYR A 132 -8.71 4.92 -7.90
C TYR A 132 -7.54 4.07 -8.39
N GLU A 133 -6.30 4.47 -8.12
CA GLU A 133 -5.10 3.72 -8.50
C GLU A 133 -4.93 2.39 -7.72
N MET A 134 -5.64 2.23 -6.60
CA MET A 134 -5.68 1.01 -5.79
C MET A 134 -6.90 0.13 -6.04
N LEU A 135 -7.77 0.48 -6.99
CA LEU A 135 -8.83 -0.41 -7.48
C LEU A 135 -8.25 -1.75 -7.94
N ALA A 136 -9.09 -2.79 -7.90
CA ALA A 136 -8.69 -4.11 -8.38
C ALA A 136 -8.20 -4.03 -9.82
N ASN A 137 -7.01 -4.56 -10.08
CA ASN A 137 -6.49 -4.60 -11.45
C ASN A 137 -7.37 -5.52 -12.31
N PRO A 138 -8.06 -5.00 -13.35
CA PRO A 138 -8.92 -5.81 -14.22
C PRO A 138 -8.11 -6.78 -15.10
N ASP A 139 -6.84 -6.46 -15.37
CA ASP A 139 -5.96 -7.31 -16.19
C ASP A 139 -5.30 -8.43 -15.37
N PHE A 140 -5.43 -8.39 -14.04
CA PHE A 140 -4.83 -9.40 -13.17
C PHE A 140 -5.72 -10.64 -13.08
N LYS A 141 -5.09 -11.81 -13.24
CA LYS A 141 -5.75 -13.11 -13.14
C LYS A 141 -5.88 -13.53 -11.68
N TRP A 142 -6.81 -12.91 -10.97
CA TRP A 142 -7.16 -13.30 -9.61
C TRP A 142 -7.62 -14.76 -9.56
N LYS A 143 -7.24 -15.51 -8.52
CA LYS A 143 -7.77 -16.87 -8.26
C LYS A 143 -9.29 -16.89 -8.18
N LYS A 144 -9.86 -15.85 -7.57
CA LYS A 144 -11.29 -15.54 -7.54
C LYS A 144 -11.41 -14.06 -7.85
N GLN A 145 -12.22 -13.68 -8.84
CA GLN A 145 -12.44 -12.27 -9.15
C GLN A 145 -13.10 -11.56 -7.95
N PRO A 146 -12.58 -10.41 -7.49
CA PRO A 146 -13.23 -9.62 -6.45
C PRO A 146 -14.51 -9.01 -6.99
N GLN A 147 -15.56 -8.98 -6.18
CA GLN A 147 -16.89 -8.55 -6.60
C GLN A 147 -17.52 -7.55 -5.63
N ILE A 148 -18.30 -6.63 -6.18
CA ILE A 148 -19.34 -5.91 -5.44
C ILE A 148 -20.66 -6.66 -5.63
N LYS A 149 -21.35 -6.94 -4.53
CA LYS A 149 -22.61 -7.68 -4.51
C LYS A 149 -23.72 -6.76 -4.00
N VAL A 150 -24.85 -6.74 -4.69
CA VAL A 150 -25.97 -5.87 -4.30
C VAL A 150 -27.25 -6.69 -4.33
N TRP A 151 -27.93 -6.79 -3.20
CA TRP A 151 -29.29 -7.30 -3.16
C TRP A 151 -30.22 -6.23 -3.72
N ARG A 152 -30.80 -6.46 -4.89
CA ARG A 152 -31.67 -5.50 -5.60
C ARG A 152 -33.13 -5.92 -5.50
N LYS A 153 -34.01 -4.94 -5.27
CA LYS A 153 -35.46 -5.19 -5.28
C LYS A 153 -35.92 -5.36 -6.73
N GLN A 154 -36.62 -6.44 -7.00
CA GLN A 154 -37.31 -6.67 -8.26
C GLN A 154 -38.81 -6.51 -8.07
N SER A 155 -39.44 -5.84 -9.02
CA SER A 155 -40.88 -5.63 -9.06
C SER A 155 -41.41 -6.36 -10.28
N ASN A 156 -41.72 -7.65 -10.14
CA ASN A 156 -42.39 -8.42 -11.18
C ASN A 156 -43.78 -8.80 -10.66
N ASP A 157 -44.82 -8.42 -11.40
CA ASP A 157 -46.20 -8.93 -11.24
C ASP A 157 -46.80 -8.83 -9.81
N GLY A 158 -46.46 -7.77 -9.06
CA GLY A 158 -47.09 -7.47 -7.77
C GLY A 158 -46.46 -8.13 -6.54
N GLU A 159 -45.49 -9.04 -6.71
CA GLU A 159 -44.65 -9.55 -5.62
C GLU A 159 -43.26 -8.92 -5.67
N SER A 160 -42.86 -8.29 -4.58
CA SER A 160 -41.49 -7.79 -4.41
C SER A 160 -40.57 -8.95 -4.02
N SER A 161 -39.57 -9.24 -4.86
CA SER A 161 -38.52 -10.23 -4.56
C SER A 161 -37.15 -9.57 -4.56
N ALA A 162 -36.17 -10.16 -3.86
CA ALA A 162 -34.80 -9.69 -3.83
C ALA A 162 -33.92 -10.59 -4.71
N LYS A 163 -33.09 -9.98 -5.58
CA LYS A 163 -32.12 -10.69 -6.42
C LYS A 163 -30.72 -10.19 -6.11
N LEU A 164 -29.76 -11.10 -5.96
CA LEU A 164 -28.35 -10.76 -5.83
C LEU A 164 -27.74 -10.45 -7.20
N GLU A 165 -27.28 -9.24 -7.39
CA GLU A 165 -26.49 -8.81 -8.55
C GLU A 165 -25.00 -8.74 -8.18
N THR A 166 -24.12 -9.09 -9.12
CA THR A 166 -22.66 -9.11 -8.90
C THR A 166 -21.94 -8.28 -9.96
N TYR A 167 -21.02 -7.45 -9.52
CA TYR A 167 -20.25 -6.53 -10.34
C TYR A 167 -18.76 -6.82 -10.15
N GLY A 168 -18.07 -7.21 -11.22
CA GLY A 168 -16.61 -7.39 -11.21
C GLY A 168 -15.86 -6.06 -11.32
N PRO A 169 -14.52 -6.09 -11.45
CA PRO A 169 -13.71 -4.87 -11.52
C PRO A 169 -14.15 -3.90 -12.63
N VAL A 170 -14.55 -4.40 -13.80
CA VAL A 170 -15.00 -3.55 -14.92
C VAL A 170 -16.44 -3.10 -14.73
N GLU A 171 -17.35 -4.01 -14.36
CA GLU A 171 -18.77 -3.73 -14.18
C GLU A 171 -19.04 -2.79 -12.99
N SER A 172 -18.13 -2.77 -12.00
CA SER A 172 -18.21 -1.88 -10.83
C SER A 172 -18.23 -0.39 -11.21
N ILE A 173 -17.66 -0.01 -12.36
CA ILE A 173 -17.63 1.39 -12.82
C ILE A 173 -19.05 1.93 -13.02
N SER A 174 -19.94 1.16 -13.67
CA SER A 174 -21.34 1.56 -13.81
C SER A 174 -22.06 1.64 -12.47
N LEU A 175 -21.71 0.76 -11.53
CA LEU A 175 -22.29 0.79 -10.19
C LEU A 175 -21.88 2.05 -9.43
N PHE A 176 -20.59 2.42 -9.46
CA PHE A 176 -20.11 3.66 -8.82
C PHE A 176 -20.81 4.89 -9.37
N LYS A 177 -20.94 4.98 -10.70
CA LYS A 177 -21.67 6.08 -11.35
C LYS A 177 -23.08 6.23 -10.79
N GLU A 178 -23.84 5.14 -10.73
CA GLU A 178 -25.25 5.18 -10.32
C GLU A 178 -25.41 5.35 -8.79
N ALA A 179 -24.50 4.80 -7.99
CA ALA A 179 -24.52 4.97 -6.54
C ALA A 179 -24.17 6.40 -6.13
N LEU A 180 -23.19 7.02 -6.79
CA LEU A 180 -22.75 8.38 -6.46
C LEU A 180 -23.47 9.49 -7.24
N ARG A 181 -24.49 9.18 -8.03
CA ARG A 181 -25.12 10.16 -8.95
C ARG A 181 -25.71 11.40 -8.26
N ASN A 182 -26.16 11.23 -7.01
CA ASN A 182 -26.71 12.29 -6.16
C ASN A 182 -25.81 12.59 -4.95
N ASN A 183 -24.53 12.19 -5.00
CA ASN A 183 -23.62 12.38 -3.88
C ASN A 183 -23.20 13.86 -3.77
N GLU A 184 -23.31 14.42 -2.58
CA GLU A 184 -23.10 15.83 -2.31
C GLU A 184 -22.35 16.06 -0.99
N LEU A 185 -21.64 17.19 -0.90
CA LEU A 185 -20.99 17.71 0.29
C LEU A 185 -21.62 19.05 0.66
N ASP A 186 -22.17 19.15 1.87
CA ASP A 186 -22.53 20.45 2.45
C ASP A 186 -21.26 21.12 2.99
N TYR A 187 -20.94 22.28 2.44
CA TYR A 187 -19.87 23.14 2.93
C TYR A 187 -20.36 24.59 3.06
N ASN A 188 -20.45 25.06 4.30
CA ASN A 188 -20.95 26.40 4.66
C ASN A 188 -22.36 26.68 4.09
N GLY A 189 -23.25 25.68 4.10
CA GLY A 189 -24.61 25.80 3.60
C GLY A 189 -24.73 25.77 2.08
N ASN A 190 -23.62 25.53 1.36
CA ASN A 190 -23.65 25.25 -0.07
C ASN A 190 -23.55 23.74 -0.29
N SER A 191 -24.43 23.20 -1.13
CA SER A 191 -24.28 21.83 -1.63
C SER A 191 -23.29 21.80 -2.79
N ILE A 192 -22.29 20.92 -2.69
CA ILE A 192 -21.27 20.68 -3.70
C ILE A 192 -21.42 19.24 -4.18
N ALA A 193 -21.75 19.07 -5.46
CA ALA A 193 -21.83 17.74 -6.07
C ALA A 193 -20.45 17.04 -6.08
N LEU A 194 -20.42 15.79 -5.63
CA LEU A 194 -19.25 14.91 -5.62
C LEU A 194 -19.58 13.56 -6.31
N PRO A 195 -19.98 13.57 -7.59
CA PRO A 195 -20.27 12.33 -8.30
C PRO A 195 -19.01 11.49 -8.51
N PHE A 196 -19.18 10.24 -8.94
CA PHE A 196 -18.03 9.42 -9.34
C PHE A 196 -17.21 10.09 -10.46
N ASN A 197 -15.91 10.25 -10.24
CA ASN A 197 -15.07 11.09 -11.09
C ASN A 197 -14.37 10.28 -12.19
N PHE A 198 -14.94 10.30 -13.39
CA PHE A 198 -14.39 9.62 -14.56
C PHE A 198 -13.02 10.15 -15.01
N ALA A 199 -12.73 11.43 -14.85
CA ALA A 199 -11.43 11.98 -15.22
C ALA A 199 -10.31 11.43 -14.32
N ILE A 200 -10.59 11.23 -13.03
CA ILE A 200 -9.67 10.58 -12.11
C ILE A 200 -9.51 9.09 -12.45
N LEU A 201 -10.61 8.41 -12.79
CA LEU A 201 -10.57 7.01 -13.23
C LEU A 201 -9.69 6.83 -14.49
N ASP A 202 -9.88 7.68 -15.51
CA ASP A 202 -9.08 7.64 -16.74
C ASP A 202 -7.60 7.87 -16.45
N TRP A 203 -7.28 8.81 -15.54
CA TRP A 203 -5.92 9.05 -15.10
C TRP A 203 -5.32 7.83 -14.39
N ALA A 204 -6.10 7.19 -13.51
CA ALA A 204 -5.71 6.00 -12.76
C ALA A 204 -5.51 4.78 -13.69
N ALA A 205 -6.31 4.64 -14.76
CA ALA A 205 -6.11 3.64 -15.79
C ALA A 205 -4.76 3.83 -16.50
N GLY A 206 -4.39 5.08 -16.83
CA GLY A 206 -3.06 5.40 -17.33
C GLY A 206 -1.94 5.06 -16.34
N THR A 207 -2.14 5.33 -15.04
CA THR A 207 -1.21 4.90 -13.99
C THR A 207 -1.08 3.37 -13.93
N ARG A 208 -2.19 2.64 -14.05
CA ARG A 208 -2.20 1.17 -14.06
C ARG A 208 -1.38 0.61 -15.22
N GLN A 209 -1.47 1.20 -16.42
CA GLN A 209 -0.63 0.80 -17.56
C GLN A 209 0.86 0.99 -17.26
N ILE A 210 1.23 2.11 -16.64
CA ILE A 210 2.63 2.40 -16.25
C ILE A 210 3.13 1.36 -15.23
N ILE A 211 2.31 1.02 -14.23
CA ILE A 211 2.60 0.01 -13.21
C ILE A 211 2.75 -1.38 -13.83
N ASN A 212 1.81 -1.79 -14.69
CA ASN A 212 1.82 -3.11 -15.35
C ASN A 212 3.06 -3.28 -16.26
N ASN A 213 3.55 -2.19 -16.84
CA ASN A 213 4.75 -2.18 -17.69
C ASN A 213 6.06 -1.97 -16.92
N ALA A 214 6.01 -1.77 -15.60
CA ALA A 214 7.20 -1.49 -14.81
C ALA A 214 8.16 -2.69 -14.82
N GLN A 215 9.45 -2.43 -15.05
CA GLN A 215 10.48 -3.45 -15.07
C GLN A 215 11.60 -3.08 -14.11
N LEU A 216 11.96 -4.02 -13.23
CA LEU A 216 13.09 -3.86 -12.32
C LEU A 216 14.40 -3.73 -13.13
N PRO A 217 15.18 -2.64 -12.97
CA PRO A 217 16.43 -2.50 -13.70
C PRO A 217 17.49 -3.52 -13.27
N ASN A 218 18.36 -3.89 -14.22
CA ASN A 218 19.47 -4.80 -13.98
C ASN A 218 20.36 -4.29 -12.83
N GLY A 219 20.75 -5.21 -11.94
CA GLY A 219 21.62 -4.91 -10.81
C GLY A 219 20.93 -4.29 -9.60
N VAL A 220 19.59 -4.14 -9.61
CA VAL A 220 18.81 -3.81 -8.41
C VAL A 220 18.28 -5.09 -7.79
N SER A 221 18.55 -5.32 -6.50
CA SER A 221 17.96 -6.45 -5.76
C SER A 221 16.59 -6.05 -5.21
N TYR A 222 15.60 -6.92 -5.37
CA TYR A 222 14.25 -6.68 -4.89
C TYR A 222 13.83 -7.70 -3.83
N TYR A 223 13.16 -7.23 -2.78
CA TYR A 223 12.66 -8.03 -1.66
C TYR A 223 11.23 -7.60 -1.35
N ASN A 224 10.38 -8.57 -0.98
CA ASN A 224 8.97 -8.29 -0.70
C ASN A 224 8.54 -8.94 0.62
N ILE A 225 7.93 -8.15 1.49
CA ILE A 225 7.24 -8.60 2.70
C ILE A 225 5.75 -8.36 2.48
N TYR A 226 4.93 -9.39 2.68
CA TYR A 226 3.46 -9.28 2.61
C TYR A 226 2.86 -9.87 3.88
N GLY A 227 1.75 -9.31 4.35
CA GLY A 227 1.05 -9.86 5.51
C GLY A 227 0.16 -11.04 5.11
N THR A 228 -0.05 -11.93 6.07
CA THR A 228 -0.86 -13.16 5.95
C THR A 228 -1.62 -13.40 7.24
N SER A 229 -2.51 -14.38 7.24
CA SER A 229 -3.22 -14.91 8.42
C SER A 229 -4.22 -13.94 9.07
N TYR A 230 -4.62 -12.88 8.36
CA TYR A 230 -5.71 -12.00 8.78
C TYR A 230 -6.80 -11.95 7.71
N ASP A 231 -8.06 -11.98 8.18
CA ASP A 231 -9.24 -11.82 7.36
C ASP A 231 -9.20 -10.47 6.65
N THR A 232 -9.03 -10.50 5.32
CA THR A 232 -8.85 -9.30 4.52
C THR A 232 -10.04 -9.07 3.60
N PRO A 233 -10.72 -7.90 3.70
CA PRO A 233 -11.87 -7.58 2.86
C PRO A 233 -11.57 -7.78 1.37
N PHE A 234 -12.40 -8.59 0.71
CA PHE A 234 -12.21 -8.93 -0.69
C PHE A 234 -13.44 -8.62 -1.55
N ASP A 235 -14.58 -9.22 -1.20
CA ASP A 235 -15.88 -8.81 -1.77
C ASP A 235 -16.59 -7.87 -0.80
N VAL A 236 -17.37 -6.93 -1.33
CA VAL A 236 -18.28 -6.08 -0.56
C VAL A 236 -19.72 -6.36 -0.97
N SER A 237 -20.63 -6.44 0.00
CA SER A 237 -22.04 -6.74 -0.22
C SER A 237 -22.94 -5.70 0.44
N TYR A 238 -23.92 -5.20 -0.31
CA TYR A 238 -24.90 -4.20 0.15
C TYR A 238 -26.34 -4.74 0.09
N GLY A 239 -27.14 -4.36 1.08
CA GLY A 239 -28.51 -4.88 1.28
C GLY A 239 -28.55 -6.33 1.77
N SER A 240 -29.77 -6.87 1.86
CA SER A 240 -30.05 -8.27 2.14
C SER A 240 -31.30 -8.73 1.39
N GLU A 241 -31.56 -10.04 1.40
CA GLU A 241 -32.80 -10.60 0.85
C GLU A 241 -34.06 -9.98 1.49
N THR A 242 -33.99 -9.66 2.80
CA THR A 242 -35.07 -9.03 3.57
C THR A 242 -35.10 -7.50 3.50
N SER A 243 -34.02 -6.86 3.04
CA SER A 243 -33.88 -5.41 2.94
C SER A 243 -33.05 -5.08 1.69
N PRO A 244 -33.59 -5.35 0.48
CA PRO A 244 -32.88 -5.10 -0.75
C PRO A 244 -32.79 -3.59 -1.05
N ILE A 245 -31.76 -3.22 -1.80
CA ILE A 245 -31.55 -1.87 -2.33
C ILE A 245 -32.55 -1.62 -3.47
N GLU A 246 -33.37 -0.59 -3.35
CA GLU A 246 -34.32 -0.18 -4.38
C GLU A 246 -33.64 0.77 -5.36
N ASP A 247 -33.04 1.82 -4.80
CA ASP A 247 -32.25 2.80 -5.52
C ASP A 247 -30.75 2.60 -5.27
N LEU A 248 -29.93 2.53 -6.32
CA LEU A 248 -28.49 2.35 -6.17
C LEU A 248 -27.81 3.47 -5.35
N SER A 249 -28.40 4.67 -5.25
CA SER A 249 -27.85 5.72 -4.38
C SER A 249 -27.96 5.41 -2.89
N GLU A 250 -28.85 4.48 -2.49
CA GLU A 250 -28.95 4.00 -1.10
C GLU A 250 -27.70 3.23 -0.66
N ILE A 251 -26.88 2.73 -1.61
CA ILE A 251 -25.63 2.04 -1.31
C ILE A 251 -24.74 2.92 -0.44
N CYS A 252 -24.61 4.21 -0.76
CA CYS A 252 -23.77 5.17 -0.04
C CYS A 252 -24.09 5.29 1.46
N HIS A 253 -25.30 4.89 1.86
CA HIS A 253 -25.79 4.95 3.23
C HIS A 253 -26.09 3.57 3.82
N THR A 254 -25.67 2.49 3.14
CA THR A 254 -25.86 1.12 3.59
C THR A 254 -24.54 0.52 4.06
N MET A 255 -24.48 0.01 5.29
CA MET A 255 -23.27 -0.65 5.79
C MET A 255 -22.95 -1.91 4.99
N PRO A 256 -21.73 -2.06 4.45
CA PRO A 256 -21.33 -3.26 3.73
C PRO A 256 -21.16 -4.45 4.66
N LYS A 257 -21.35 -5.64 4.08
CA LYS A 257 -20.84 -6.90 4.60
C LYS A 257 -19.67 -7.34 3.74
N TYR A 258 -18.60 -7.83 4.37
CA TYR A 258 -17.43 -8.31 3.66
C TYR A 258 -17.44 -9.83 3.54
N SER A 259 -16.85 -10.33 2.45
CA SER A 259 -16.22 -11.65 2.47
C SER A 259 -14.71 -11.49 2.44
N PHE A 260 -14.01 -12.41 3.07
CA PHE A 260 -12.60 -12.28 3.36
C PHE A 260 -11.75 -13.29 2.59
N VAL A 261 -10.50 -12.89 2.35
CA VAL A 261 -9.42 -13.77 1.91
C VAL A 261 -8.21 -13.59 2.82
N ASP A 262 -7.22 -14.46 2.70
CA ASP A 262 -5.95 -14.33 3.41
C ASP A 262 -5.20 -13.04 3.01
N GLY A 263 -4.67 -12.33 4.00
CA GLY A 263 -3.92 -11.11 3.83
C GLY A 263 -3.56 -10.45 5.16
N ASP A 264 -3.53 -9.12 5.16
CA ASP A 264 -3.09 -8.32 6.31
C ASP A 264 -4.21 -7.45 6.92
N GLY A 265 -5.47 -7.75 6.62
CA GLY A 265 -6.64 -6.97 7.04
C GLY A 265 -6.92 -5.76 6.13
N THR A 266 -6.06 -5.44 5.16
CA THR A 266 -6.29 -4.39 4.15
C THR A 266 -6.00 -4.87 2.73
N VAL A 267 -4.84 -5.49 2.51
CA VAL A 267 -4.34 -5.93 1.21
C VAL A 267 -4.34 -7.45 1.16
N PRO A 268 -5.06 -8.07 0.20
CA PRO A 268 -5.01 -9.51 -0.01
C PRO A 268 -3.56 -9.98 -0.23
N ALA A 269 -3.16 -11.09 0.38
CA ALA A 269 -1.82 -11.64 0.23
C ALA A 269 -1.49 -11.95 -1.25
N GLU A 270 -2.49 -12.36 -2.03
CA GLU A 270 -2.36 -12.57 -3.48
C GLU A 270 -1.94 -11.29 -4.21
N SER A 271 -2.56 -10.15 -3.88
CA SER A 271 -2.22 -8.84 -4.45
C SER A 271 -0.82 -8.41 -4.03
N ALA A 272 -0.51 -8.52 -2.73
CA ALA A 272 0.77 -8.10 -2.18
C ALA A 272 1.96 -8.94 -2.66
N LYS A 273 1.72 -10.19 -3.07
CA LYS A 273 2.74 -11.08 -3.64
C LYS A 273 2.92 -10.91 -5.15
N ALA A 274 1.90 -10.42 -5.85
CA ALA A 274 1.86 -10.31 -7.30
C ALA A 274 2.56 -9.05 -7.82
N ASP A 275 3.80 -8.84 -7.40
CA ASP A 275 4.62 -7.67 -7.78
C ASP A 275 5.21 -7.73 -9.20
N GLY A 276 5.26 -8.92 -9.81
CA GLY A 276 5.76 -9.12 -11.18
C GLY A 276 7.29 -9.10 -11.34
N PHE A 277 8.07 -9.03 -10.26
CA PHE A 277 9.53 -8.92 -10.32
C PHE A 277 10.25 -10.24 -9.97
N PRO A 278 11.50 -10.45 -10.38
CA PRO A 278 12.32 -11.55 -9.87
C PRO A 278 12.87 -11.20 -8.47
N ALA A 279 12.02 -11.26 -7.45
CA ALA A 279 12.44 -10.99 -6.07
C ALA A 279 13.50 -11.99 -5.60
N VAL A 280 14.53 -11.48 -4.92
CA VAL A 280 15.53 -12.31 -4.23
C VAL A 280 14.87 -13.12 -3.12
N GLU A 281 13.92 -12.52 -2.40
CA GLU A 281 13.16 -13.20 -1.36
C GLU A 281 11.76 -12.57 -1.24
N ARG A 282 10.75 -13.41 -1.03
CA ARG A 282 9.39 -12.98 -0.66
C ARG A 282 8.99 -13.68 0.62
N VAL A 283 8.58 -12.92 1.63
CA VAL A 283 8.25 -13.48 2.95
C VAL A 283 6.85 -13.04 3.36
N GLY A 284 6.00 -14.03 3.62
CA GLY A 284 4.71 -13.81 4.28
C GLY A 284 4.93 -13.71 5.79
N VAL A 285 4.36 -12.69 6.43
CA VAL A 285 4.44 -12.49 7.88
C VAL A 285 3.04 -12.43 8.47
N PRO A 286 2.71 -13.22 9.49
CA PRO A 286 1.38 -13.21 10.11
C PRO A 286 1.19 -11.97 10.99
N ALA A 287 0.90 -10.82 10.38
CA ALA A 287 0.66 -9.55 11.05
C ALA A 287 -0.28 -8.66 10.22
N GLU A 288 -1.05 -7.80 10.89
CA GLU A 288 -1.90 -6.82 10.21
C GLU A 288 -1.09 -5.75 9.46
N HIS A 289 -1.76 -5.06 8.53
CA HIS A 289 -1.17 -4.14 7.57
C HIS A 289 -0.22 -3.09 8.19
N ARG A 290 -0.62 -2.53 9.34
CA ARG A 290 0.18 -1.55 10.09
C ARG A 290 1.12 -2.21 11.07
N GLU A 291 0.74 -3.35 11.62
CA GLU A 291 1.56 -4.10 12.57
C GLU A 291 2.87 -4.58 11.96
N LEU A 292 2.88 -4.86 10.65
CA LEU A 292 4.10 -5.15 9.89
C LEU A 292 5.21 -4.08 10.09
N LEU A 293 4.87 -2.82 10.37
CA LEU A 293 5.86 -1.75 10.61
C LEU A 293 6.47 -1.76 12.03
N ARG A 294 5.88 -2.54 12.94
CA ARG A 294 6.33 -2.77 14.32
C ARG A 294 6.69 -4.23 14.61
N ASP A 295 6.45 -5.14 13.68
CA ASP A 295 6.72 -6.56 13.82
C ASP A 295 8.23 -6.88 13.91
N LYS A 296 8.59 -7.78 14.83
CA LYS A 296 9.98 -8.15 15.08
C LYS A 296 10.56 -8.98 13.93
N THR A 297 9.77 -9.87 13.34
CA THR A 297 10.20 -10.69 12.20
C THR A 297 10.52 -9.80 11.01
N VAL A 298 9.67 -8.80 10.73
CA VAL A 298 9.94 -7.78 9.70
C VAL A 298 11.25 -7.04 9.98
N PHE A 299 11.53 -6.69 11.23
CA PHE A 299 12.81 -6.04 11.57
C PHE A 299 14.02 -6.94 11.34
N GLU A 300 13.94 -8.24 11.68
CA GLU A 300 15.01 -9.21 11.40
C GLU A 300 15.24 -9.35 9.89
N LEU A 301 14.18 -9.44 9.08
CA LEU A 301 14.27 -9.51 7.62
C LEU A 301 14.95 -8.26 7.05
N ILE A 302 14.54 -7.07 7.49
CA ILE A 302 15.15 -5.81 7.05
C ILE A 302 16.63 -5.77 7.43
N LYS A 303 17.01 -6.14 8.66
CA LYS A 303 18.43 -6.17 9.08
C LYS A 303 19.26 -7.16 8.25
N LYS A 304 18.72 -8.36 7.99
CA LYS A 304 19.32 -9.37 7.11
C LYS A 304 19.59 -8.80 5.73
N TRP A 305 18.58 -8.20 5.09
CA TRP A 305 18.69 -7.69 3.72
C TRP A 305 19.53 -6.41 3.61
N LEU A 306 19.60 -5.61 4.68
CA LEU A 306 20.53 -4.48 4.79
C LEU A 306 21.97 -4.93 5.10
N GLY A 307 22.19 -6.19 5.49
CA GLY A 307 23.51 -6.73 5.84
C GLY A 307 24.07 -6.17 7.15
N VAL A 308 23.18 -5.78 8.09
CA VAL A 308 23.60 -5.20 9.38
C VAL A 308 24.23 -6.27 10.28
N ASP A 309 23.69 -7.49 10.29
CA ASP A 309 24.13 -8.56 11.19
C ASP A 309 25.57 -9.03 10.90
N GLN A 310 26.03 -8.92 9.65
CA GLN A 310 27.41 -9.23 9.25
C GLN A 310 28.44 -8.18 9.69
N LYS A 311 28.01 -6.94 9.99
CA LYS A 311 28.92 -5.86 10.44
C LYS A 311 29.16 -5.90 11.93
N MET A 312 28.17 -6.31 12.73
CA MET A 312 28.34 -6.45 14.19
C MET A 312 29.32 -7.56 14.56
N SER A 313 29.35 -8.68 13.81
CA SER A 313 30.31 -9.77 14.08
C SER A 313 31.76 -9.43 13.72
N LYS A 314 31.99 -8.55 12.72
CA LYS A 314 33.33 -8.12 12.31
C LYS A 314 34.01 -7.17 13.30
N HIS A 315 33.26 -6.43 14.13
CA HIS A 315 33.84 -5.58 15.17
C HIS A 315 34.15 -6.33 16.48
N SER A 316 33.75 -7.59 16.62
CA SER A 316 34.05 -8.42 17.81
C SER A 316 35.39 -9.17 17.73
N LYS A 317 36.11 -9.11 16.60
CA LYS A 317 37.36 -9.88 16.39
C LYS A 317 38.56 -8.99 16.10
N SER A 318 38.93 -8.10 17.03
CA SER A 318 40.30 -7.59 17.12
C SER A 318 40.65 -7.09 18.52
N SER A 319 40.88 -8.01 19.44
CA SER A 319 41.75 -7.77 20.60
C SER A 319 42.75 -8.93 20.65
N ARG A 320 43.82 -8.84 19.86
CA ARG A 320 45.02 -9.65 20.10
C ARG A 320 45.71 -9.02 21.29
N VAL A 321 45.64 -9.70 22.44
CA VAL A 321 46.50 -9.45 23.58
C VAL A 321 47.92 -9.82 23.15
N ALA A 322 48.83 -8.85 23.22
CA ALA A 322 50.26 -9.10 23.07
C ALA A 322 50.80 -9.46 24.45
N ASP A 323 51.16 -10.73 24.65
CA ASP A 323 51.89 -11.16 25.84
C ASP A 323 53.34 -10.66 25.75
N ALA A 324 53.73 -9.81 26.70
CA ALA A 324 55.12 -9.38 26.89
C ALA A 324 55.87 -10.44 27.75
N PRO A 325 57.17 -10.69 27.50
CA PRO A 325 57.93 -11.68 28.25
C PRO A 325 58.35 -11.16 29.64
N PRO A 326 58.57 -12.04 30.64
CA PRO A 326 58.94 -11.63 31.98
C PRO A 326 60.44 -11.30 32.07
N ASN A 327 60.75 -10.11 32.60
CA ASN A 327 62.10 -9.70 32.97
C ASN A 327 62.56 -10.44 34.24
N HIS A 328 63.70 -11.13 34.12
CA HIS A 328 64.53 -11.53 35.25
C HIS A 328 65.21 -10.30 35.86
N HIS A 329 65.04 -10.07 37.16
CA HIS A 329 66.02 -9.34 37.96
C HIS A 329 66.42 -10.17 39.18
N ALA A 330 67.71 -10.46 39.24
CA ALA A 330 68.44 -10.90 40.42
C ALA A 330 69.01 -9.68 41.17
N CYS A 331 69.59 -9.95 42.35
CA CYS A 331 70.38 -9.09 43.27
C CYS A 331 69.55 -8.36 44.34
N VAL A 332 69.83 -8.43 45.65
CA VAL A 332 70.96 -8.94 46.49
C VAL A 332 70.38 -9.42 47.81
#